data_AF-A0A847MP51-F1
#
_entry.id   AF-A0A847MP51-F1
#
_cell.length_a   1.000
_cell.length_b   1.000
_cell.length_c   1.000
_cell.angle_alpha   90.00
_cell.angle_beta   90.00
_cell.angle_gamma   90.00
#
_symmetry.space_group_name_H-M   'P 1'
#
loop_
_entity.id
_entity.type
_entity.pdbx_description
1 polymer ?
#
loop_
_entity_poly.entity_id
_entity_poly.type
_entity_poly.pdbx_seq_one_letter_code
_entity_poly.pdbx_strand_id
1 'polypeptide(L)'
;EIREFGGDMKETYGVPVEEIQEAIKHGVRKVNIDTDIRLAMTAAVRRFLFENPSKFDPREFNKPAREAAKQICIARYEAFGTAGNASKIKAVSLDDMAARYASGDLYQQTR
;
A
#
# COMPACT_ATOMS: atom_id res chain seq x y z
N GLU A 1 19.01 1.39 5.08
CA GLU A 1 18.99 2.07 3.77
C GLU A 1 18.90 3.61 3.82
N ILE A 2 17.79 4.26 4.21
CA ILE A 2 17.71 5.75 4.18
C ILE A 2 18.88 6.41 4.92
N ARG A 3 19.22 5.90 6.12
CA ARG A 3 20.33 6.41 6.94
C ARG A 3 21.71 6.14 6.32
N GLU A 4 21.87 5.05 5.60
CA GLU A 4 23.13 4.72 4.91
C GLU A 4 23.41 5.69 3.76
N PHE A 5 22.36 6.13 3.06
CA PHE A 5 22.47 7.01 1.89
C PHE A 5 22.12 8.47 2.21
N GLY A 6 22.68 8.98 3.31
CA GLY A 6 22.68 10.40 3.66
C GLY A 6 21.33 10.96 4.14
N GLY A 7 20.42 10.10 4.59
CA GLY A 7 19.18 10.52 5.27
C GLY A 7 19.35 10.57 6.78
N ASP A 8 18.67 11.51 7.43
CA ASP A 8 18.58 11.56 8.89
C ASP A 8 17.11 11.29 9.29
N MET A 9 16.86 10.08 9.77
CA MET A 9 15.53 9.64 10.17
C MET A 9 15.58 9.16 11.61
N LYS A 10 14.78 9.76 12.47
CA LYS A 10 14.65 9.32 13.87
C LYS A 10 14.16 7.88 13.96
N GLU A 11 14.47 7.22 15.06
CA GLU A 11 13.92 5.90 15.34
C GLU A 11 12.39 5.99 15.47
N THR A 12 11.70 5.04 14.82
CA THR A 12 10.24 4.97 14.79
C THR A 12 9.82 3.55 14.45
N TYR A 13 8.61 3.20 14.84
CA TYR A 13 8.04 1.86 14.70
C TYR A 13 6.69 1.98 13.99
N GLY A 14 6.45 1.09 13.03
CA GLY A 14 5.14 0.94 12.39
C GLY A 14 4.21 0.02 13.18
N VAL A 15 3.00 -0.18 12.67
CA VAL A 15 2.11 -1.23 13.17
C VAL A 15 2.58 -2.58 12.63
N PRO A 16 2.80 -3.60 13.48
CA PRO A 16 3.18 -4.94 13.02
C PRO A 16 2.14 -5.53 12.06
N VAL A 17 2.59 -6.28 11.06
CA VAL A 17 1.69 -6.87 10.05
C VAL A 17 0.77 -7.91 10.69
N GLU A 18 1.26 -8.61 11.70
CA GLU A 18 0.56 -9.66 12.45
C GLU A 18 -0.65 -9.09 13.19
N GLU A 19 -0.52 -7.90 13.77
CA GLU A 19 -1.63 -7.19 14.43
C GLU A 19 -2.70 -6.74 13.42
N ILE A 20 -2.28 -6.32 12.23
CA ILE A 20 -3.21 -5.97 11.15
C ILE A 20 -3.95 -7.24 10.68
N GLN A 21 -3.26 -8.37 10.54
CA GLN A 21 -3.87 -9.65 10.19
C GLN A 21 -4.87 -10.11 11.25
N GLU A 22 -4.58 -9.91 12.54
CA GLU A 22 -5.53 -10.18 13.61
C GLU A 22 -6.76 -9.28 13.50
N ALA A 23 -6.58 -7.97 13.31
CA ALA A 23 -7.70 -7.03 13.12
C ALA A 23 -8.58 -7.39 11.90
N ILE A 24 -8.00 -7.94 10.83
CA ILE A 24 -8.76 -8.44 9.67
C ILE A 24 -9.69 -9.60 10.05
N LYS A 25 -9.27 -10.49 10.98
CA LYS A 25 -10.15 -11.55 11.51
C LYS A 25 -11.35 -10.96 12.26
N HIS A 26 -11.17 -9.79 12.89
CA HIS A 26 -12.19 -9.07 13.65
C HIS A 26 -12.99 -8.03 12.87
N GLY A 27 -12.87 -8.00 11.53
CA GLY A 27 -13.76 -7.19 10.69
C GLY A 27 -13.12 -5.98 10.00
N VAL A 28 -11.82 -5.73 10.16
CA VAL A 28 -11.14 -4.72 9.33
C VAL A 28 -11.12 -5.18 7.87
N ARG A 29 -11.62 -4.31 6.97
CA ARG A 29 -11.69 -4.57 5.52
C ARG A 29 -10.96 -3.54 4.65
N LYS A 30 -10.42 -2.48 5.26
CA LYS A 30 -9.62 -1.43 4.59
C LYS A 30 -8.45 -1.02 5.48
N VAL A 31 -7.24 -1.16 4.97
CA VAL A 31 -5.99 -0.79 5.66
C VAL A 31 -5.30 0.32 4.88
N ASN A 32 -4.99 1.44 5.54
CA ASN A 32 -4.31 2.57 4.90
C ASN A 32 -2.80 2.44 5.09
N ILE A 33 -2.04 2.50 4.00
CA ILE A 33 -0.58 2.39 4.00
C ILE A 33 -0.03 3.51 3.12
N ASP A 34 0.76 4.40 3.72
CA ASP A 34 1.37 5.54 3.02
C ASP A 34 2.85 5.66 3.41
N THR A 35 3.14 5.74 4.70
CA THR A 35 4.51 5.88 5.22
C THR A 35 5.47 4.83 4.67
N ASP A 36 5.09 3.55 4.64
CA ASP A 36 5.96 2.48 4.09
C ASP A 36 6.33 2.74 2.63
N ILE A 37 5.39 3.20 1.82
CA ILE A 37 5.59 3.51 0.39
C ILE A 37 6.56 4.69 0.26
N ARG A 38 6.32 5.77 1.01
CA ARG A 38 7.20 6.95 1.02
C ARG A 38 8.63 6.58 1.42
N LEU A 39 8.78 5.76 2.46
CA LEU A 39 10.08 5.32 2.95
C LEU A 39 10.80 4.46 1.90
N ALA A 40 10.13 3.46 1.32
CA ALA A 40 10.70 2.59 0.30
C ALA A 40 11.15 3.36 -0.95
N MET A 41 10.31 4.27 -1.45
CA MET A 41 10.66 5.12 -2.58
C MET A 41 11.84 6.04 -2.27
N THR A 42 11.81 6.69 -1.10
CA THR A 42 12.89 7.61 -0.68
C THR A 42 14.23 6.90 -0.53
N ALA A 43 14.22 5.70 0.08
CA ALA A 43 15.41 4.86 0.20
C ALA A 43 16.01 4.52 -1.16
N ALA A 44 15.17 4.07 -2.10
CA ALA A 44 15.60 3.68 -3.44
C ALA A 44 16.15 4.85 -4.26
N VAL A 45 15.52 6.05 -4.19
CA VAL A 45 16.05 7.26 -4.84
C VAL A 45 17.41 7.64 -4.24
N ARG A 46 17.52 7.65 -2.90
CA ARG A 46 18.76 8.03 -2.22
C ARG A 46 19.92 7.10 -2.58
N ARG A 47 19.69 5.79 -2.55
CA ARG A 47 20.68 4.81 -2.98
C ARG A 47 21.11 5.05 -4.43
N PHE A 48 20.14 5.18 -5.33
CA PHE A 48 20.44 5.36 -6.76
C PHE A 48 21.32 6.59 -7.01
N LEU A 49 20.96 7.74 -6.45
CA LEU A 49 21.70 8.98 -6.63
C LEU A 49 23.08 8.95 -5.96
N PHE A 50 23.21 8.27 -4.82
CA PHE A 50 24.50 8.08 -4.15
C PHE A 50 25.46 7.22 -4.98
N GLU A 51 24.95 6.11 -5.55
CA GLU A 51 25.75 5.19 -6.36
C GLU A 51 26.03 5.71 -7.78
N ASN A 52 25.20 6.65 -8.28
CA ASN A 52 25.26 7.14 -9.66
C ASN A 52 25.30 8.68 -9.71
N PRO A 53 26.37 9.34 -9.22
CA PRO A 53 26.40 10.80 -9.03
C PRO A 53 26.33 11.62 -10.33
N SER A 54 26.63 11.01 -11.48
CA SER A 54 26.52 11.67 -12.79
C SER A 54 25.11 11.62 -13.39
N LYS A 55 24.20 10.83 -12.80
CA LYS A 55 22.84 10.63 -13.32
C LYS A 55 21.91 11.70 -12.77
N PHE A 56 21.15 12.32 -13.67
CA PHE A 56 20.20 13.39 -13.34
C PHE A 56 18.81 13.16 -13.95
N ASP A 57 18.67 12.18 -14.84
CA ASP A 57 17.38 11.88 -15.47
C ASP A 57 16.42 11.30 -14.41
N PRO A 58 15.30 11.99 -14.10
CA PRO A 58 14.37 11.53 -13.08
C PRO A 58 13.76 10.17 -13.36
N ARG A 59 13.70 9.75 -14.62
CA ARG A 59 13.18 8.43 -14.97
C ARG A 59 14.09 7.32 -14.47
N GLU A 60 15.41 7.56 -14.40
CA GLU A 60 16.38 6.56 -13.98
C GLU A 60 16.28 6.27 -12.48
N PHE A 61 16.14 7.29 -11.63
CA PHE A 61 15.96 7.09 -10.18
C PHE A 61 14.50 6.83 -9.77
N ASN A 62 13.51 7.28 -10.54
CA ASN A 62 12.11 6.94 -10.26
C ASN A 62 11.75 5.49 -10.62
N LYS A 63 12.48 4.86 -11.55
CA LYS A 63 12.30 3.45 -11.89
C LYS A 63 12.51 2.51 -10.68
N PRO A 64 13.66 2.53 -9.97
CA PRO A 64 13.84 1.72 -8.77
C PRO A 64 12.91 2.13 -7.62
N ALA A 65 12.57 3.41 -7.48
CA ALA A 65 11.60 3.86 -6.48
C ALA A 65 10.21 3.27 -6.71
N ARG A 66 9.71 3.28 -7.95
CA ARG A 66 8.43 2.66 -8.31
C ARG A 66 8.46 1.15 -8.07
N GLU A 67 9.57 0.49 -8.37
CA GLU A 67 9.71 -0.95 -8.08
C GLU A 67 9.69 -1.22 -6.56
N ALA A 68 10.39 -0.42 -5.75
CA ALA A 68 10.36 -0.55 -4.29
C ALA A 68 8.94 -0.36 -3.73
N ALA A 69 8.21 0.65 -4.18
CA ALA A 69 6.80 0.83 -3.82
C ALA A 69 5.93 -0.37 -4.21
N LYS A 70 6.12 -0.90 -5.42
CA LYS A 70 5.39 -2.07 -5.90
C LYS A 70 5.63 -3.30 -5.03
N GLN A 71 6.87 -3.54 -4.59
CA GLN A 71 7.20 -4.66 -3.69
C GLN A 71 6.49 -4.54 -2.34
N ILE A 72 6.38 -3.32 -1.78
CA ILE A 72 5.56 -3.08 -0.58
C ILE A 72 4.10 -3.45 -0.84
N CYS A 73 3.51 -2.99 -1.94
CA CYS A 73 2.12 -3.30 -2.28
C CYS A 73 1.88 -4.81 -2.43
N ILE A 74 2.77 -5.53 -3.13
CA ILE A 74 2.68 -6.99 -3.29
C ILE A 74 2.68 -7.68 -1.92
N ALA A 75 3.68 -7.37 -1.09
CA ALA A 75 3.80 -7.99 0.25
C ALA A 75 2.56 -7.72 1.11
N ARG A 76 1.97 -6.53 1.03
CA ARG A 76 0.73 -6.19 1.77
C ARG A 76 -0.48 -6.91 1.21
N TYR A 77 -0.63 -7.00 -0.11
CA TYR A 77 -1.75 -7.74 -0.71
C TYR A 77 -1.73 -9.24 -0.38
N GLU A 78 -0.54 -9.85 -0.36
CA GLU A 78 -0.33 -11.23 0.05
C GLU A 78 -0.63 -11.40 1.55
N ALA A 79 -0.02 -10.58 2.41
CA ALA A 79 -0.22 -10.67 3.87
C ALA A 79 -1.67 -10.46 4.29
N PHE A 80 -2.44 -9.63 3.58
CA PHE A 80 -3.84 -9.36 3.89
C PHE A 80 -4.82 -10.31 3.18
N GLY A 81 -4.32 -11.36 2.50
CA GLY A 81 -5.15 -12.39 1.87
C GLY A 81 -5.99 -11.87 0.70
N THR A 82 -5.58 -10.78 0.06
CA THR A 82 -6.32 -10.15 -1.05
C THR A 82 -5.85 -10.62 -2.43
N ALA A 83 -4.62 -11.14 -2.52
CA ALA A 83 -4.05 -11.67 -3.76
C ALA A 83 -4.96 -12.76 -4.37
N GLY A 84 -5.21 -12.67 -5.67
CA GLY A 84 -6.05 -13.63 -6.40
C GLY A 84 -7.58 -13.43 -6.26
N ASN A 85 -8.05 -12.43 -5.49
CA ASN A 85 -9.48 -12.18 -5.35
C ASN A 85 -10.08 -11.25 -6.41
N ALA A 86 -9.26 -10.54 -7.19
CA ALA A 86 -9.73 -9.55 -8.17
C ALA A 86 -10.72 -10.13 -9.20
N SER A 87 -10.42 -11.31 -9.75
CA SER A 87 -11.27 -11.98 -10.75
C SER A 87 -12.59 -12.50 -10.20
N LYS A 88 -12.75 -12.57 -8.87
CA LYS A 88 -13.99 -13.02 -8.21
C LYS A 88 -15.03 -11.90 -8.09
N ILE A 89 -14.65 -10.65 -8.37
CA ILE A 89 -15.49 -9.47 -8.16
C ILE A 89 -16.12 -9.06 -9.49
N LYS A 90 -17.45 -9.04 -9.54
CA LYS A 90 -18.20 -8.35 -10.59
C LYS A 90 -18.46 -6.92 -10.14
N ALA A 91 -17.86 -5.95 -10.83
CA ALA A 91 -18.10 -4.53 -10.54
C ALA A 91 -19.58 -4.19 -10.76
N VAL A 92 -20.16 -3.44 -9.82
CA VAL A 92 -21.53 -2.93 -9.90
C VAL A 92 -21.45 -1.45 -10.27
N SER A 93 -22.33 -1.00 -11.17
CA SER A 93 -22.38 0.40 -11.56
C SER A 93 -22.81 1.29 -10.38
N LEU A 94 -22.48 2.58 -10.44
CA LEU A 94 -22.90 3.52 -9.39
C LEU A 94 -24.42 3.71 -9.38
N ASP A 95 -25.09 3.65 -10.54
CA ASP A 95 -26.55 3.75 -10.65
C ASP A 95 -27.24 2.55 -9.99
N ASP A 96 -26.76 1.33 -10.27
CA ASP A 96 -27.27 0.12 -9.61
C ASP A 96 -27.02 0.14 -8.10
N MET A 97 -25.86 0.64 -7.66
CA MET A 97 -25.57 0.82 -6.23
C MET A 97 -26.52 1.83 -5.59
N ALA A 98 -26.82 2.95 -6.26
CA ALA A 98 -27.77 3.95 -5.77
C ALA A 98 -29.19 3.36 -5.63
N ALA A 99 -29.64 2.56 -6.60
CA ALA A 99 -30.93 1.86 -6.52
C ALA A 99 -30.99 0.89 -5.32
N ARG A 100 -29.91 0.15 -5.05
CA ARG A 100 -29.80 -0.76 -3.88
C ARG A 100 -29.80 -0.04 -2.53
N TYR A 101 -29.27 1.18 -2.48
CA TYR A 101 -29.42 2.03 -1.29
C TYR A 101 -30.86 2.49 -1.13
N ALA A 102 -31.51 2.93 -2.21
CA ALA A 102 -32.89 3.42 -2.20
C ALA A 102 -33.91 2.33 -1.81
N SER A 103 -33.68 1.07 -2.19
CA SER A 103 -34.52 -0.07 -1.81
C SER A 103 -34.33 -0.52 -0.36
N GLY A 104 -33.26 -0.10 0.31
CA GLY A 104 -32.88 -0.57 1.65
C GLY A 104 -32.10 -1.89 1.68
N ASP A 105 -31.75 -2.46 0.52
CA ASP A 105 -31.02 -3.75 0.43
C ASP A 105 -29.63 -3.71 1.09
N LEU A 106 -29.07 -2.51 1.29
CA LEU A 106 -27.75 -2.29 1.90
C LEU A 106 -27.81 -1.76 3.33
N TYR A 107 -29.00 -1.73 3.96
CA TYR A 107 -29.10 -1.32 5.36
C TYR A 107 -28.35 -2.26 6.28
N GLN A 108 -27.69 -1.66 7.27
CA GLN A 108 -26.94 -2.41 8.26
C GLN A 108 -27.91 -3.31 9.05
N GLN A 109 -27.66 -4.61 8.99
CA GLN A 109 -28.36 -5.56 9.84
C GLN A 109 -27.60 -5.66 11.17
N THR A 110 -28.13 -5.02 12.21
CA THR A 110 -27.67 -5.23 13.58
C THR A 110 -28.26 -6.55 14.08
N ARG A 111 -27.41 -7.50 14.45
CA ARG A 111 -27.81 -8.68 15.21
C ARG A 111 -27.89 -8.35 16.69
#